data_AF-A0A7V4H298-F1
#
_entry.id   AF-A0A7V4H298-F1
#
_cell.length_a   1.000
_cell.length_b   1.000
_cell.length_c   1.000
_cell.angle_alpha   90.00
_cell.angle_beta   90.00
_cell.angle_gamma   90.00
#
_symmetry.space_group_name_H-M   'P 1'
#
loop_
_entity.id
_entity.type
_entity.pdbx_description
1 polymer ?
#
loop_
_entity_poly.entity_id
_entity_poly.type
_entity_poly.pdbx_seq_one_letter_code
_entity_poly.pdbx_strand_id
1 'polypeptide(L)'
;MKTLAIIGGGSWGTALGVLLAPRFPAVRLWVYERDLALRMSRLRENDIYLPGFQLAPNVTVTVDLAEALTGADIVLGVMPSHHARRM
;
A
#
# COMPACT_ATOMS: atom_id res chain seq x y z
N MET A 1 -11.10 -16.16 -2.21
CA MET A 1 -10.50 -15.39 -1.09
C MET A 1 -10.16 -14.00 -1.62
N LYS A 2 -10.28 -12.93 -0.81
CA LYS A 2 -10.35 -11.55 -1.32
C LYS A 2 -8.98 -10.85 -1.38
N THR A 3 -8.68 -10.12 -2.44
CA THR A 3 -7.50 -9.25 -2.56
C THR A 3 -7.83 -7.83 -2.13
N LEU A 4 -6.97 -7.21 -1.31
CA LEU A 4 -7.11 -5.82 -0.87
C LEU A 4 -6.14 -4.90 -1.62
N ALA A 5 -6.64 -3.83 -2.22
CA ALA A 5 -5.83 -2.74 -2.74
C ALA A 5 -5.90 -1.52 -1.80
N ILE A 6 -4.75 -0.94 -1.46
CA ILE A 6 -4.63 0.27 -0.66
C ILE A 6 -3.96 1.33 -1.52
N ILE A 7 -4.69 2.41 -1.82
CA ILE A 7 -4.23 3.49 -2.69
C ILE A 7 -3.80 4.67 -1.83
N GLY A 8 -2.48 4.74 -1.58
CA GLY A 8 -1.84 5.79 -0.79
C GLY A 8 -0.78 5.22 0.16
N GLY A 9 0.49 5.40 -0.19
CA GLY A 9 1.66 4.92 0.55
C GLY A 9 2.09 5.76 1.76
N GLY A 10 1.24 6.63 2.29
CA GLY A 10 1.54 7.45 3.46
C GLY A 10 1.48 6.67 4.78
N SER A 11 1.59 7.37 5.90
CA SER A 11 1.55 6.79 7.25
C SER A 11 0.30 5.94 7.48
N TRP A 12 -0.89 6.48 7.16
CA TRP A 12 -2.15 5.77 7.36
C TRP A 12 -2.35 4.57 6.44
N GLY A 13 -2.04 4.69 5.15
CA GLY A 13 -2.14 3.56 4.22
C GLY A 13 -1.16 2.44 4.54
N THR A 14 0.05 2.79 4.99
CA THR A 14 1.02 1.80 5.49
C THR A 14 0.49 1.12 6.75
N ALA A 15 -0.03 1.88 7.72
CA ALA A 15 -0.58 1.32 8.95
C ALA A 15 -1.73 0.34 8.68
N LEU A 16 -2.64 0.68 7.75
CA LEU A 16 -3.69 -0.23 7.30
C LEU A 16 -3.12 -1.47 6.60
N GLY A 17 -2.09 -1.32 5.77
CA GLY A 17 -1.39 -2.44 5.15
C GLY A 17 -0.83 -3.42 6.18
N VAL A 18 -0.19 -2.91 7.23
CA VAL A 18 0.33 -3.72 8.35
C VAL A 18 -0.80 -4.38 9.15
N LEU A 19 -1.82 -3.61 9.53
CA LEU A 19 -2.93 -4.08 10.38
C LEU A 19 -3.82 -5.11 9.68
N LEU A 20 -4.09 -4.91 8.39
CA LEU A 20 -5.01 -5.73 7.61
C LEU A 20 -4.34 -6.92 6.94
N ALA A 21 -3.01 -6.91 6.74
CA ALA A 21 -2.29 -8.02 6.11
C ALA A 21 -2.68 -9.42 6.62
N PRO A 22 -2.85 -9.67 7.94
CA PRO A 22 -3.23 -11.02 8.42
C PRO A 22 -4.65 -11.46 8.01
N ARG A 23 -5.52 -10.55 7.59
CA ARG A 23 -6.93 -10.80 7.25
C ARG A 23 -7.17 -11.03 5.76
N PHE A 24 -6.15 -10.82 4.93
CA PHE A 24 -6.24 -10.95 3.48
C PHE A 24 -5.14 -11.89 2.96
N PRO A 25 -5.44 -12.76 2.00
CA PRO A 25 -4.41 -13.55 1.31
C PRO A 25 -3.38 -12.67 0.60
N ALA A 26 -3.78 -11.52 0.06
CA ALA A 26 -2.93 -10.59 -0.66
C ALA A 26 -3.35 -9.13 -0.40
N VAL A 27 -2.37 -8.28 -0.15
CA VAL A 27 -2.53 -6.83 -0.03
C VAL A 27 -1.61 -6.15 -1.03
N ARG A 28 -2.14 -5.22 -1.82
CA ARG A 28 -1.35 -4.39 -2.74
C ARG A 28 -1.38 -2.95 -2.26
N LEU A 29 -0.23 -2.42 -1.89
CA LEU A 29 -0.05 -1.05 -1.46
C LEU A 29 0.52 -0.24 -2.61
N TRP A 30 -0.31 0.63 -3.18
CA TRP A 30 0.12 1.57 -4.19
C TRP A 30 0.78 2.80 -3.52
N VAL A 31 1.99 3.10 -3.96
CA VAL A 31 2.82 4.21 -3.48
C VAL A 31 3.12 5.12 -4.67
N TYR A 32 2.80 6.41 -4.52
CA TYR A 32 2.92 7.38 -5.59
C TYR A 32 4.38 7.64 -5.98
N GLU A 33 5.23 7.86 -4.98
CA GLU A 33 6.65 8.15 -5.18
C GLU A 33 7.46 6.87 -5.43
N ARG A 34 8.08 6.76 -6.62
CA ARG A 34 8.86 5.58 -7.03
C ARG A 34 10.01 5.25 -6.08
N ASP A 35 10.75 6.25 -5.62
CA ASP A 35 11.89 6.04 -4.74
C ASP A 35 11.45 5.49 -3.38
N LEU A 36 10.32 5.98 -2.86
CA LEU A 36 9.72 5.46 -1.63
C LEU A 36 9.26 4.01 -1.81
N ALA A 37 8.57 3.70 -2.91
CA ALA A 37 8.13 2.34 -3.20
C ALA A 37 9.31 1.36 -3.30
N LEU A 38 10.38 1.74 -4.00
CA LEU A 38 11.60 0.92 -4.11
C LEU A 38 12.33 0.76 -2.78
N ARG A 39 12.30 1.78 -1.92
CA ARG A 39 12.85 1.71 -0.56
C ARG A 39 12.02 0.74 0.30
N MET A 40 10.70 0.90 0.30
CA MET A 40 9.77 0.03 1.03
C MET A 40 9.83 -1.42 0.57
N SER A 41 9.93 -1.68 -0.73
CA SER A 41 10.07 -3.04 -1.27
C SER A 41 11.36 -3.71 -0.80
N ARG A 42 12.45 -2.96 -0.65
CA ARG A 42 13.75 -3.47 -0.19
C ARG A 42 13.82 -3.64 1.33
N LEU A 43 13.40 -2.63 2.08
CA LEU A 43 13.46 -2.62 3.55
C LEU A 43 12.30 -3.39 4.20
N ARG A 44 11.27 -3.69 3.42
CA ARG A 44 9.98 -4.22 3.92
C ARG A 44 9.40 -3.33 5.02
N GLU A 45 9.60 -2.02 4.92
CA GLU A 45 9.18 -1.03 5.90
C GLU A 45 9.01 0.33 5.24
N ASN A 46 8.03 1.12 5.71
CA ASN A 46 7.97 2.55 5.40
C ASN A 46 8.68 3.35 6.49
N ASP A 47 10.00 3.36 6.44
CA ASP A 47 10.84 3.99 7.45
C ASP A 47 10.74 5.52 7.48
N ILE A 48 10.13 6.13 6.46
CA ILE A 48 9.85 7.57 6.39
C ILE A 48 8.54 7.93 7.09
N TYR A 49 7.45 7.19 6.84
CA TYR A 49 6.11 7.55 7.31
C TYR A 49 5.57 6.68 8.45
N LEU A 50 6.15 5.50 8.68
CA LEU A 50 5.75 4.58 9.76
C LEU A 50 6.94 3.70 10.21
N PRO A 51 7.99 4.31 10.81
CA PRO A 51 9.18 3.58 11.24
C PRO A 51 8.88 2.57 12.35
N GLY A 52 9.60 1.44 12.32
CA GLY A 52 9.51 0.34 13.27
C GLY A 52 8.45 -0.72 12.94
N PHE A 53 7.71 -0.58 11.83
CA PHE A 53 6.65 -1.49 11.45
C PHE A 53 6.92 -2.19 10.11
N GLN A 54 7.21 -3.49 10.18
CA GLN A 54 7.52 -4.31 9.02
C GLN A 54 6.25 -4.69 8.23
N LEU A 55 6.34 -4.62 6.91
CA LEU A 55 5.34 -5.05 5.95
C LEU A 55 5.37 -6.57 5.82
N ALA A 56 4.25 -7.22 6.17
CA ALA A 56 4.10 -8.67 6.04
C ALA A 56 4.36 -9.16 4.61
N PRO A 57 4.86 -10.40 4.38
CA PRO A 57 5.26 -10.88 3.06
C PRO A 57 4.17 -10.83 1.98
N ASN A 58 2.90 -10.87 2.39
CA ASN A 58 1.74 -10.78 1.49
C ASN A 58 1.35 -9.33 1.12
N VAL A 59 2.11 -8.34 1.57
CA VAL A 59 1.98 -6.93 1.17
C VAL A 59 2.93 -6.64 0.01
N THR A 60 2.41 -6.53 -1.20
CA THR A 60 3.15 -6.08 -2.38
C THR A 60 3.10 -4.57 -2.47
N VAL A 61 4.26 -3.93 -2.54
CA VAL A 61 4.37 -2.48 -2.77
C VAL A 61 4.56 -2.26 -4.26
N THR A 62 3.74 -1.40 -4.87
CA THR A 62 3.83 -1.08 -6.30
C THR A 62 3.66 0.41 -6.56
N VAL A 63 4.23 0.89 -7.67
CA VAL A 63 4.02 2.23 -8.22
C VAL A 63 2.96 2.24 -9.33
N ASP A 64 2.57 1.07 -9.81
CA ASP A 64 1.60 0.89 -10.87
C ASP A 64 0.20 0.79 -10.26
N LEU A 65 -0.63 1.78 -10.54
CA LEU A 65 -2.01 1.82 -10.04
C LEU A 65 -2.86 0.72 -10.64
N ALA A 66 -2.67 0.41 -11.93
CA ALA A 66 -3.41 -0.64 -12.61
C ALA A 66 -3.07 -2.02 -12.02
N GLU A 67 -1.79 -2.25 -11.71
CA GLU A 67 -1.34 -3.46 -11.01
C GLU A 67 -2.01 -3.60 -9.63
N ALA A 68 -2.06 -2.51 -8.85
CA ALA A 68 -2.70 -2.51 -7.55
C ALA A 68 -4.19 -2.88 -7.62
N LEU A 69 -4.90 -2.35 -8.63
CA LEU A 69 -6.35 -2.50 -8.78
C LEU A 69 -6.78 -3.80 -9.48
N THR A 70 -5.93 -4.40 -10.33
CA THR A 70 -6.33 -5.54 -11.17
C THR A 70 -6.75 -6.75 -10.33
N GLY A 71 -8.04 -7.09 -10.36
CA GLY A 71 -8.60 -8.21 -9.59
C GLY A 71 -8.69 -7.96 -8.08
N ALA A 72 -8.62 -6.70 -7.63
CA ALA A 72 -8.89 -6.35 -6.23
C ALA A 72 -10.39 -6.47 -5.92
N ASP A 73 -10.73 -7.18 -4.84
CA ASP A 73 -12.11 -7.30 -4.36
C ASP A 73 -12.52 -6.10 -3.50
N ILE A 74 -11.55 -5.46 -2.84
CA ILE A 74 -11.73 -4.30 -1.97
C ILE A 74 -10.65 -3.28 -2.29
N VAL A 75 -11.05 -2.00 -2.39
CA VAL A 75 -10.16 -0.88 -2.61
C VAL A 75 -10.32 0.14 -1.50
N LEU A 76 -9.21 0.52 -0.84
CA LEU A 76 -9.15 1.59 0.14
C LEU A 76 -8.41 2.79 -0.46
N GLY A 77 -9.14 3.85 -0.77
CA GLY A 77 -8.56 5.15 -1.13
C GLY A 77 -8.18 5.94 0.11
N VAL A 78 -6.89 6.04 0.41
CA VAL A 78 -6.36 6.69 1.64
C VAL A 78 -5.31 7.74 1.34
N MET A 79 -5.29 8.23 0.10
CA MET A 79 -4.49 9.37 -0.32
C MET A 79 -5.13 10.69 0.13
N PRO A 80 -4.36 11.79 0.23
CA PRO A 80 -4.92 13.11 0.49
C PRO A 80 -6.00 13.50 -0.53
N SER A 81 -7.04 14.20 -0.08
CA SER A 81 -8.24 14.51 -0.90
C SER A 81 -7.94 15.26 -2.20
N HIS A 82 -6.92 16.13 -2.21
CA HIS A 82 -6.51 16.85 -3.41
C HIS A 82 -5.79 15.97 -4.45
N HIS A 83 -5.15 14.89 -4.03
CA HIS A 83 -4.61 13.87 -4.93
C HIS A 83 -5.72 12.97 -5.48
N ALA A 84 -6.68 12.57 -4.63
CA ALA A 84 -7.82 11.76 -5.05
C ALA A 84 -8.64 12.42 -6.17
N ARG A 85 -8.74 13.75 -6.19
CA ARG A 85 -9.43 14.50 -7.25
C ARG A 85 -8.71 14.47 -8.61
N ARG A 86 -7.40 14.26 -8.62
CA ARG A 86 -6.55 14.36 -9.83
C ARG A 86 -6.25 13.01 -10.47
N MET A 87 -6.55 11.92 -9.77
CA MET A 87 -6.50 10.55 -10.27
C MET A 87 -7.70 10.25 -11.15
#